data_AF-A0A0M3JJG0-F1
#
_entry.id   AF-A0A0M3JJG0-F1
#
_cell.length_a   1.000
_cell.length_b   1.000
_cell.length_c   1.000
_cell.angle_alpha   90.00
_cell.angle_beta   90.00
_cell.angle_gamma   90.00
#
_symmetry.space_group_name_H-M   'P 1'
#
loop_
_entity.id
_entity.type
_entity.pdbx_description
1 polymer ?
#
loop_
_entity_poly.entity_id
_entity_poly.type
_entity_poly.pdbx_seq_one_letter_code
_entity_poly.pdbx_strand_id
1 'polypeptide(L)' 'MDKIAYDVLYSYPLLPENQVWGEAKNLHSSKCIDTMGRPIPGIVGATPCHGYGGNQVLSIVIRRAFALTGVI' A
#
# COMPACT_ATOMS: atom_id res chain seq x y z
N MET A 1 7.43 -23.89 -4.41
CA MET A 1 7.68 -23.69 -2.97
C MET A 1 7.88 -25.03 -2.26
N ASP A 2 7.13 -26.07 -2.63
CA ASP A 2 6.87 -27.22 -1.75
C ASP A 2 8.07 -28.14 -1.41
N LYS A 3 9.17 -28.10 -2.17
CA LYS A 3 10.30 -29.04 -1.97
C LYS A 3 11.63 -28.41 -1.54
N ILE A 4 11.85 -27.12 -1.80
CA ILE A 4 13.12 -26.44 -1.50
C ILE A 4 12.88 -25.20 -0.64
N ALA A 5 11.81 -24.45 -0.90
CA ALA A 5 11.48 -23.19 -0.25
C ALA A 5 10.14 -23.32 0.50
N TYR A 6 9.98 -24.41 1.25
CA TYR A 6 8.73 -24.74 1.94
C TYR A 6 8.52 -23.89 3.20
N ASP A 7 9.61 -23.37 3.77
CA ASP A 7 9.67 -22.50 4.94
C ASP A 7 9.34 -21.03 4.61
N VAL A 8 9.44 -20.62 3.35
CA VAL A 8 9.17 -19.24 2.94
C VAL A 8 7.76 -18.81 3.29
N LEU A 9 6.75 -19.66 3.08
CA LEU A 9 5.35 -19.31 3.39
C LEU A 9 5.03 -19.29 4.88
N TYR A 10 5.88 -19.91 5.71
CA TYR A 10 5.79 -19.80 7.17
C TYR A 10 6.24 -18.40 7.63
N SER A 11 7.36 -17.91 7.08
CA SER A 11 7.91 -16.58 7.42
C SER A 11 7.22 -15.43 6.67
N TYR A 12 6.77 -15.68 5.44
CA TYR A 12 6.15 -14.72 4.52
C TYR A 12 4.87 -15.32 3.93
N PRO A 13 3.75 -15.29 4.69
CA PRO A 13 2.49 -15.83 4.23
C PRO A 13 2.01 -15.10 2.98
N LEU A 14 1.23 -15.82 2.16
CA LEU A 14 0.64 -15.24 0.96
C LEU A 14 -0.22 -14.03 1.33
N LEU A 15 0.00 -12.93 0.61
CA LEU A 15 -0.81 -11.74 0.78
C LEU A 15 -2.26 -12.05 0.37
N PRO A 16 -3.25 -11.57 1.14
CA PRO A 16 -4.64 -11.63 0.73
C PRO A 16 -4.84 -10.84 -0.57
N GLU A 17 -5.85 -11.23 -1.34
CA GLU A 17 -6.22 -10.52 -2.57
C GLU A 17 -6.63 -9.06 -2.28
N ASN A 18 -6.22 -8.17 -3.19
CA ASN A 18 -6.60 -6.76 -3.16
C ASN A 18 -8.03 -6.60 -3.69
N GLN A 19 -8.90 -6.01 -2.89
CA GLN A 19 -10.25 -5.61 -3.32
C GLN A 19 -10.20 -4.39 -4.23
N VAL A 20 -9.33 -3.43 -3.92
CA VAL A 20 -9.07 -2.24 -4.74
C VAL A 20 -7.65 -1.74 -4.49
N TRP A 21 -7.02 -1.18 -5.51
CA TRP A 21 -5.70 -0.57 -5.43
C TRP A 21 -5.67 0.70 -6.27
N GLY A 22 -4.89 1.70 -5.83
CA GLY A 22 -4.74 2.96 -6.54
C GLY A 22 -4.55 4.15 -5.59
N GLU A 23 -4.76 5.35 -6.10
CA GLU A 23 -4.63 6.59 -5.33
C GLU A 23 -5.91 6.90 -4.53
N ALA A 24 -5.77 7.20 -3.23
CA ALA A 24 -6.87 7.70 -2.42
C ALA A 24 -6.99 9.22 -2.58
N LYS A 25 -7.72 9.63 -3.63
CA LYS A 25 -7.98 11.03 -3.94
C LYS A 25 -9.18 11.58 -3.18
N ASN A 26 -8.98 12.71 -2.50
CA ASN A 26 -10.06 13.52 -1.95
C ASN A 26 -10.74 14.30 -3.08
N LEU A 27 -12.05 14.10 -3.25
CA LEU A 27 -12.82 14.73 -4.34
C LEU A 27 -12.99 16.24 -4.19
N HIS A 28 -12.94 16.77 -2.95
CA HIS A 28 -13.11 18.20 -2.69
C HIS A 28 -11.81 18.98 -2.89
N SER A 29 -10.67 18.46 -2.40
CA SER A 29 -9.38 19.15 -2.49
C SER A 29 -8.50 18.70 -3.65
N SER A 30 -8.87 17.61 -4.35
CA SER A 30 -8.03 16.95 -5.35
C SER A 30 -6.63 16.55 -4.85
N LYS A 31 -6.48 16.36 -3.54
CA LYS A 31 -5.25 15.85 -2.90
C LYS A 31 -5.32 14.33 -2.68
N CYS A 32 -4.16 13.69 -2.68
CA CYS A 32 -4.00 12.26 -2.46
C CYS A 32 -3.36 11.99 -1.10
N ILE A 33 -3.69 10.85 -0.49
CA ILE A 33 -2.97 10.35 0.68
C ILE A 33 -1.56 9.97 0.23
N ASP A 34 -0.56 10.45 0.96
CA ASP A 34 0.86 10.31 0.62
C ASP A 34 1.68 10.02 1.89
N THR A 35 2.54 9.00 1.85
CA THR A 35 3.47 8.73 2.98
C THR A 35 4.55 9.79 3.11
N MET A 36 4.76 10.61 2.09
CA MET A 36 5.90 11.54 1.98
C MET A 36 7.25 10.82 2.16
N GLY A 37 7.32 9.54 1.76
CA GLY A 37 8.51 8.69 1.92
C GLY A 37 8.78 8.24 3.36
N ARG A 38 7.83 8.39 4.28
CA ARG A 38 8.00 8.00 5.68
C ARG A 38 7.84 6.47 5.85
N PRO A 39 8.73 5.81 6.61
CA PRO A 39 8.58 4.39 6.93
C PRO A 39 7.44 4.16 7.93
N ILE A 40 7.03 2.89 8.07
CA ILE A 40 6.01 2.46 9.04
C ILE A 40 6.67 2.19 10.41
N PRO A 41 6.10 2.66 11.54
CA PRO A 41 4.92 3.52 11.64
C PRO A 41 5.26 4.98 11.34
N GLY A 42 4.44 5.64 10.52
CA GLY A 42 4.64 7.02 10.11
C GLY A 42 3.32 7.75 9.87
N ILE A 43 3.31 9.07 10.09
CA ILE A 43 2.15 9.93 9.79
C ILE A 43 2.06 10.13 8.29
N VAL A 44 0.87 9.87 7.73
CA VAL A 44 0.54 10.15 6.32
C VAL A 44 0.04 11.59 6.15
N GLY A 45 0.28 12.17 4.99
CA GLY A 45 -0.13 13.52 4.63
C GLY A 45 -1.11 13.54 3.45
N ALA A 46 -1.64 14.73 3.15
CA ALA A 46 -2.42 14.98 1.94
C ALA A 46 -1.63 15.93 1.03
N THR A 47 -1.12 15.42 -0.08
CA THR A 47 -0.32 16.17 -1.07
C THR A 47 -1.04 16.22 -2.42
N PRO A 48 -0.65 17.09 -3.36
CA PRO A 48 -1.20 17.05 -4.71
C PRO A 48 -1.04 15.66 -5.33
N CYS A 49 -2.12 15.12 -5.91
CA CYS A 49 -2.06 13.88 -6.66
C CYS A 49 -1.17 14.06 -7.90
N HIS A 50 -0.21 13.18 -8.12
CA HIS A 50 0.69 13.27 -9.28
C HIS A 50 0.59 12.09 -10.26
N GLY A 51 -0.16 11.02 -9.97
CA GLY A 51 -0.39 9.93 -10.93
C GLY A 51 0.80 9.01 -11.17
N TYR A 52 1.88 9.15 -10.41
CA TYR A 52 3.12 8.36 -10.57
C TYR A 52 3.16 7.14 -9.65
N GLY A 53 2.15 6.99 -8.79
CA GLY A 53 2.10 5.94 -7.80
C GLY A 53 3.08 6.13 -6.63
N GLY A 54 3.82 5.08 -6.31
CA GLY A 54 4.75 5.07 -5.17
C GLY A 54 4.03 5.37 -3.86
N ASN A 55 4.48 6.41 -3.17
CA ASN A 55 3.97 6.83 -1.87
C ASN A 55 2.49 7.27 -1.88
N GLN A 56 1.89 7.44 -3.05
CA GLN A 56 0.47 7.79 -3.23
C GLN A 56 -0.43 6.60 -3.58
N VAL A 57 0.11 5.37 -3.67
CA VAL A 57 -0.68 4.15 -3.98
C VAL A 57 -0.95 3.35 -2.72
N LEU A 58 -2.22 2.97 -2.59
CA LEU A 58 -2.75 2.28 -1.43
C LEU A 58 -3.56 1.07 -1.92
N SER A 59 -3.48 -0.03 -1.17
CA SER A 59 -4.19 -1.27 -1.44
C SER A 59 -5.12 -1.60 -0.28
N ILE A 60 -6.39 -1.85 -0.60
CA ILE A 60 -7.38 -2.39 0.33
C ILE A 60 -7.47 -3.89 0.08
N VAL A 61 -7.07 -4.69 1.06
CA VAL A 61 -7.17 -6.15 0.98
C VAL A 61 -8.54 -6.63 1.44
N ILE A 62 -8.96 -7.85 1.05
CA ILE A 62 -10.26 -8.44 1.43
C ILE A 62 -10.51 -8.44 2.95
N ARG A 63 -9.45 -8.46 3.77
CA ARG A 63 -9.54 -8.32 5.23
C ARG A 63 -9.70 -6.88 5.74
N ARG A 64 -10.00 -5.92 4.86
CA ARG A 64 -10.18 -4.48 5.11
C ARG A 64 -8.99 -3.81 5.81
N ALA A 65 -7.79 -4.36 5.63
CA ALA A 65 -6.56 -3.68 6.01
C ALA A 65 -6.11 -2.75 4.88
N PHE A 66 -5.51 -1.62 5.25
CA PHE A 66 -4.98 -0.64 4.32
C PHE A 66 -3.46 -0.72 4.30
N ALA A 67 -2.90 -0.97 3.12
CA ALA A 67 -1.45 -1.03 2.92
C ALA A 67 -1.04 0.08 1.96
N LEU A 68 -0.14 0.95 2.42
CA LEU A 68 0.54 1.92 1.59
C LEU A 68 1.74 1.27 0.92
N THR A 69 1.84 1.34 -0.41
CA THR A 69 3.01 0.82 -1.12
C THR A 69 4.14 1.84 -1.01
N GLY A 70 4.93 1.76 0.05
CA GLY A 70 6.20 2.48 0.12
C GLY A 70 7.21 1.81 -0.81
N VAL A 71 7.57 2.49 -1.90
CA VAL A 71 8.75 2.12 -2.70
C VAL A 71 9.95 2.76 -2.02
N ILE A 72 10.95 1.95 -1.69
CA ILE A 72 12.30 2.41 -1.30
C ILE A 72 12.92 3.15 -2.49
#